data_AF-A0A496MUL2-F1
#
_entry.id   AF-A0A496MUL2-F1
#
_cell.length_a   1.000
_cell.length_b   1.000
_cell.length_c   1.000
_cell.angle_alpha   90.00
_cell.angle_beta   90.00
_cell.angle_gamma   90.00
#
_symmetry.space_group_name_H-M   'P 1'
#
loop_
_entity.id
_entity.type
_entity.pdbx_description
1 polymer ?
#
loop_
_entity_poly.entity_id
_entity_poly.type
_entity_poly.pdbx_seq_one_letter_code
_entity_poly.pdbx_strand_id
1 'polypeptide(L)' 'AAADDNAELFLAPKDNCADLRGKDFGAMKIVSVATLEDAVTQMDNYAAGKDLHLCE' A
#
# COMPACT_ATOMS: atom_id res chain seq x y z
N ALA A 1 9.95 7.83 -7.02
CA ALA A 1 9.48 6.94 -8.10
C ALA A 1 7.96 6.82 -8.08
N ALA A 2 7.33 5.97 -7.26
CA ALA A 2 5.87 5.82 -7.27
C ALA A 2 5.07 7.08 -6.87
N ALA A 3 5.50 7.79 -5.83
CA ALA A 3 4.87 9.05 -5.43
C ALA A 3 5.01 10.15 -6.51
N ASP A 4 6.13 10.14 -7.24
CA ASP A 4 6.42 11.12 -8.29
C ASP A 4 5.55 10.89 -9.54
N ASP A 5 5.03 9.66 -9.71
CA ASP A 5 4.13 9.27 -10.78
C ASP A 5 2.63 9.49 -10.43
N ASN A 6 2.33 10.20 -9.33
CA ASN A 6 0.97 10.38 -8.77
C ASN A 6 0.23 9.06 -8.47
N ALA A 7 0.96 8.01 -8.11
CA ALA A 7 0.31 6.79 -7.63
C ALA A 7 -0.43 7.07 -6.32
N GLU A 8 -1.70 6.69 -6.25
CA GLU A 8 -2.52 6.86 -5.04
C GLU A 8 -2.43 5.65 -4.09
N LEU A 9 -1.95 4.51 -4.61
CA LEU A 9 -1.81 3.24 -3.89
C LEU A 9 -0.46 2.61 -4.24
N PHE A 10 0.30 2.20 -3.22
CA PHE A 10 1.54 1.45 -3.35
C PHE A 10 1.45 0.15 -2.55
N LEU A 11 1.71 -0.98 -3.20
CA LEU A 11 1.74 -2.29 -2.55
C LEU A 11 3.18 -2.63 -2.15
N ALA A 12 3.40 -2.80 -0.85
CA ALA A 12 4.68 -3.17 -0.27
C ALA A 12 4.61 -4.61 0.25
N PRO A 13 5.61 -5.46 -0.06
CA PRO A 13 5.76 -6.73 0.63
C PRO A 13 5.79 -6.53 2.13
N LYS A 14 5.11 -7.40 2.88
CA LYS A 14 4.96 -7.28 4.34
C LYS A 14 6.28 -7.03 5.06
N ASP A 15 7.33 -7.74 4.66
CA ASP A 15 8.65 -7.65 5.29
C ASP A 15 9.37 -6.33 4.99
N ASN A 16 8.94 -5.60 3.96
CA ASN A 16 9.48 -4.28 3.61
C ASN A 16 8.74 -3.12 4.32
N CYS A 17 7.64 -3.37 5.03
CA CYS A 17 6.90 -2.28 5.72
C CYS A 17 7.77 -1.59 6.79
N ALA A 18 8.69 -2.30 7.44
CA ALA A 18 9.55 -1.74 8.48
C ALA A 18 10.38 -0.55 7.97
N ASP A 19 10.86 -0.62 6.73
CA ASP A 19 11.66 0.42 6.10
C ASP A 19 10.82 1.62 5.62
N LEU A 20 9.50 1.46 5.58
CA LEU A 20 8.53 2.47 5.13
C LEU A 20 7.86 3.17 6.30
N ARG A 21 7.95 2.61 7.51
CA ARG A 21 7.35 3.15 8.73
C ARG A 21 7.86 4.55 9.03
N GLY A 22 6.93 5.48 9.27
CA GLY A 22 7.24 6.88 9.62
C GLY A 22 7.74 7.74 8.46
N LYS A 23 7.80 7.23 7.23
CA LYS A 23 8.05 8.04 6.04
C LYS A 23 6.76 8.70 5.56
N ASP A 24 6.86 9.94 5.12
CA ASP A 24 5.75 10.67 4.52
C ASP A 24 5.70 10.39 3.01
N PHE A 25 4.57 9.89 2.55
CA PHE A 25 4.29 9.60 1.14
C PHE A 25 3.18 10.50 0.58
N GLY A 26 2.85 11.60 1.28
CA GLY A 26 1.75 12.48 0.94
C GLY A 26 0.41 11.76 1.00
N ALA A 27 -0.37 11.86 -0.08
CA ALA A 27 -1.69 11.22 -0.17
C ALA A 27 -1.64 9.73 -0.54
N MET A 28 -0.46 9.20 -0.90
CA MET A 28 -0.31 7.82 -1.36
C MET A 28 -0.46 6.84 -0.19
N LYS A 29 -1.37 5.88 -0.33
CA LYS A 29 -1.56 4.82 0.66
C LYS A 29 -0.55 3.70 0.45
N ILE A 30 0.22 3.36 1.48
CA ILE A 30 1.14 2.21 1.46
C ILE A 30 0.45 1.02 2.10
N VAL A 31 0.24 -0.05 1.32
CA VAL A 31 -0.46 -1.25 1.76
C VAL A 31 0.48 -2.44 1.82
N SER A 32 0.45 -3.14 2.96
CA SER A 32 1.17 -4.37 3.23
C SER A 32 0.51 -5.55 2.52
N VAL A 33 1.30 -6.34 1.78
CA VAL A 33 0.84 -7.55 1.11
C VAL A 33 1.77 -8.74 1.35
N ALA A 34 1.21 -9.93 1.57
CA ALA A 34 1.98 -11.15 1.78
C ALA A 34 2.00 -12.09 0.56
N THR A 35 0.96 -12.05 -0.28
CA THR A 35 0.81 -12.89 -1.47
C THR A 35 0.22 -12.11 -2.65
N LEU A 36 0.19 -12.71 -3.84
CA LEU A 36 -0.48 -12.11 -4.99
C LEU A 36 -2.00 -11.96 -4.77
N GLU A 37 -2.65 -12.93 -4.15
CA GLU A 37 -4.09 -12.84 -3.84
C GLU A 37 -4.38 -11.75 -2.81
N ASP A 38 -3.49 -11.54 -1.84
CA ASP A 38 -3.59 -10.42 -0.91
C ASP A 38 -3.45 -9.09 -1.66
N ALA A 39 -2.48 -8.98 -2.58
CA ALA A 39 -2.33 -7.81 -3.43
C ALA A 39 -3.60 -7.49 -4.24
N VAL A 40 -4.22 -8.49 -4.88
CA VAL A 40 -5.48 -8.31 -5.61
C VAL A 40 -6.59 -7.86 -4.66
N THR A 41 -6.72 -8.51 -3.49
CA THR A 41 -7.74 -8.17 -2.48
C THR A 41 -7.60 -6.73 -2.00
N GLN A 42 -6.37 -6.27 -1.76
CA GLN A 42 -6.11 -4.90 -1.32
C GLN A 42 -6.43 -3.87 -2.41
N MET A 43 -6.17 -4.19 -3.68
CA MET A 43 -6.55 -3.32 -4.80
C MET A 43 -8.08 -3.20 -4.93
N ASP A 44 -8.81 -4.31 -4.81
CA ASP A 44 -10.27 -4.32 -4.83
C ASP A 44 -10.86 -3.55 -3.64
N ASN A 45 -10.28 -3.71 -2.45
CA ASN A 45 -10.70 -2.96 -1.27
C ASN A 45 -10.48 -1.46 -1.46
N TYR A 46 -9.35 -1.05 -2.01
CA TYR A 46 -9.07 0.35 -2.31
C TYR A 46 -10.12 0.92 -3.28
N ALA A 47 -10.40 0.20 -4.38
CA ALA A 47 -11.40 0.61 -5.36
C ALA A 47 -12.82 0.67 -4.79
N ALA A 48 -13.15 -0.21 -3.83
CA ALA A 48 -14.45 -0.27 -3.17
C ALA A 48 -14.58 0.68 -1.96
N GLY A 49 -13.52 1.43 -1.60
CA GLY A 49 -13.51 2.28 -0.40
C GLY A 49 -13.58 1.50 0.91
N LYS A 50 -13.11 0.25 0.91
CA LYS A 50 -13.02 -0.62 2.09
C LYS A 50 -11.70 -0.45 2.83
N ASP A 51 -11.60 -1.07 4.00
CA ASP A 51 -10.40 -1.05 4.82
C ASP A 51 -9.20 -1.71 4.12
N LEU A 52 -8.02 -1.17 4.42
CA LEU A 52 -6.75 -1.59 3.85
C LEU A 52 -5.78 -2.00 4.95
N HIS A 53 -4.91 -2.95 4.64
CA HIS A 53 -3.81 -3.34 5.52
C HIS A 53 -2.64 -2.35 5.36
N LEU A 54 -2.72 -1.19 5.99
CA LEU A 54 -1.68 -0.17 5.87
C LEU A 54 -0.35 -0.65 6.49
N CYS A 55 0.78 -0.26 5.89
CA CYS A 55 2.06 -0.33 6.59
C CYS A 55 2.07 0.74 7.70
N GLU A 56 1.77 0.36 8.94
CA GLU A 56 1.90 1.22 10.12
C GLU A 56 3.31 1.30 10.67
#